data_AF-A0AA43H0M7-F1
#
_entry.id   AF-A0AA43H0M7-F1
#
_cell.length_a   1.000
_cell.length_b   1.000
_cell.length_c   1.000
_cell.angle_alpha   90.00
_cell.angle_beta   90.00
_cell.angle_gamma   90.00
#
_symmetry.space_group_name_H-M   'P 1'
#
loop_
_entity.id
_entity.type
_entity.pdbx_description
1 polymer ?
#
loop_
_entity_poly.entity_id
_entity_poly.type
_entity_poly.pdbx_seq_one_letter_code
_entity_poly.pdbx_strand_id
1 'polypeptide(L)' 'MYKTSDGFKINADCNGAANILRKVAVMLGIDIGGMGRGCLSQPKKVRLCTLQKSPVF' A
#
# COMPACT_ATOMS: atom_id res chain seq x y z
N MET A 1 -3.08 9.57 -13.17
CA MET A 1 -2.18 8.44 -12.86
C MET A 1 -0.82 9.03 -12.53
N TYR A 2 -0.29 8.84 -11.31
CA TYR A 2 0.96 9.47 -10.90
C TYR A 2 2.14 8.55 -11.23
N LYS A 3 3.22 9.09 -11.78
CA LYS A 3 4.44 8.35 -12.09
C LYS A 3 5.55 8.88 -11.18
N THR A 4 6.15 8.01 -10.38
CA THR A 4 7.31 8.37 -9.56
C THR A 4 8.51 8.69 -10.46
N SER A 5 9.50 9.40 -9.92
CA SER A 5 10.78 9.67 -10.60
C SER A 5 11.46 8.38 -11.07
N ASP A 6 11.31 7.28 -10.31
CA ASP A 6 11.84 5.95 -10.64
C ASP A 6 11.01 5.17 -11.66
N GLY A 7 9.96 5.80 -12.21
CA GLY A 7 9.16 5.23 -13.29
C GLY A 7 8.00 4.34 -12.85
N PHE A 8 7.80 4.13 -11.54
CA PHE A 8 6.66 3.38 -11.03
C PHE A 8 5.37 4.16 -11.22
N LYS A 9 4.33 3.50 -11.75
CA LYS A 9 2.99 4.07 -11.85
C LYS A 9 2.25 3.74 -10.55
N ILE A 10 2.01 4.76 -9.73
CA ILE A 10 1.25 4.63 -8.48
C ILE A 10 -0.07 5.39 -8.60
N ASN A 11 -1.07 4.95 -7.82
CA ASN A 11 -2.32 5.70 -7.69
C ASN A 11 -2.02 7.10 -7.13
N ALA A 12 -2.70 8.13 -7.65
CA ALA A 12 -2.57 9.51 -7.17
C ALA A 12 -2.89 9.63 -5.67
N ASP A 13 -3.89 8.90 -5.18
CA ASP A 13 -4.26 8.86 -3.75
C ASP A 13 -3.12 8.30 -2.90
N CYS A 14 -2.43 7.29 -3.42
CA CYS A 14 -1.30 6.65 -2.74
C CYS A 14 -0.07 7.58 -2.72
N ASN A 15 0.17 8.33 -3.79
CA ASN A 15 1.21 9.36 -3.80
C ASN A 15 0.92 10.49 -2.80
N GLY A 16 -0.34 10.93 -2.70
CA GLY A 16 -0.77 11.92 -1.71
C GLY A 16 -0.54 11.45 -0.27
N ALA A 17 -0.96 10.22 0.04
CA ALA A 17 -0.74 9.61 1.35
C ALA A 17 0.75 9.49 1.70
N ALA A 18 1.59 9.06 0.75
CA ALA A 18 3.03 8.94 0.95
C ALA A 18 3.70 10.29 1.25
N ASN A 19 3.27 11.37 0.57
CA ASN A 19 3.83 12.71 0.79
C ASN A 19 3.44 13.28 2.16
N ILE A 20 2.21 13.03 2.63
CA ILE A 20 1.77 13.42 3.98
C ILE A 20 2.56 12.65 5.04
N LEU A 21 2.69 11.33 4.90
CA LEU A 21 3.46 10.49 5.82
C LEU A 21 4.91 10.95 5.91
N ARG A 22 5.56 11.27 4.78
CA ARG A 22 6.93 11.81 4.76
C ARG A 22 7.02 13.15 5.49
N LYS A 23 6.05 14.05 5.30
CA LYS A 23 6.03 15.35 6.01
C LYS A 23 5.91 15.16 7.53
N VAL A 24 5.03 14.27 7.97
CA VAL A 24 4.85 13.96 9.41
C VAL A 24 6.09 13.28 10.00
N ALA A 25 6.71 12.36 9.26
CA ALA A 25 7.96 11.71 9.66
C ALA A 25 9.09 12.72 9.89
N VAL A 26 9.24 13.71 9.00
CA VAL A 26 10.23 14.79 9.15
C VAL A 26 9.89 15.67 10.37
N MET A 27 8.61 16.00 10.60
CA MET A 27 8.19 16.80 11.75
C MET A 27 8.44 16.10 13.09
N LEU A 28 8.25 14.79 13.15
CA LEU A 28 8.42 13.99 14.37
C LEU A 28 9.84 13.42 14.52
N GLY A 29 10.69 13.52 13.49
CA GLY A 29 12.03 12.93 13.49
C GLY A 29 12.03 11.40 13.50
N ILE A 30 10.98 10.76 12.98
CA ILE A 30 10.80 9.30 13.02
C ILE A 30 11.08 8.71 11.64
N ASP A 31 11.83 7.60 11.57
CA ASP A 31 12.00 6.84 10.33
C ASP A 31 10.78 5.97 10.02
N ILE A 32 10.16 6.22 8.87
CA ILE A 32 8.98 5.49 8.36
C ILE A 32 9.34 4.35 7.39
N GLY A 33 10.63 4.10 7.14
CA GLY A 33 11.09 3.02 6.27
C GLY A 33 10.60 1.63 6.70
N GLY A 34 10.42 1.41 8.01
CA GLY A 34 9.85 0.17 8.55
C GLY A 34 8.34 0.02 8.34
N MET A 35 7.58 1.11 8.39
CA MET A 35 6.11 1.07 8.32
C MET A 35 5.63 0.63 6.92
N GLY A 36 6.26 1.13 5.85
CA GLY A 36 5.93 0.74 4.48
C GLY A 36 6.09 -0.76 4.24
N ARG A 37 7.15 -1.37 4.77
CA ARG A 37 7.37 -2.82 4.71
C ARG A 37 6.31 -3.59 5.48
N GLY A 38 5.94 -3.12 6.68
CA GLY A 38 4.85 -3.72 7.47
C GLY A 38 3.52 -3.74 6.70
N CYS A 39 3.18 -2.66 6.00
CA CYS A 39 1.97 -2.60 5.18
C CYS A 39 2.02 -3.54 3.95
N LEU A 40 3.18 -3.65 3.28
CA LEU A 40 3.33 -4.50 2.10
C LEU A 40 3.41 -5.99 2.42
N SER A 41 3.98 -6.35 3.58
CA SER A 41 4.10 -7.74 4.04
C SER A 41 2.82 -8.28 4.68
N GLN A 42 1.76 -7.48 4.79
CA GLN A 42 0.49 -7.95 5.34
C GLN A 42 -0.14 -8.98 4.39
N PRO A 43 -0.59 -10.13 4.92
CA PRO A 43 -1.30 -11.11 4.10
C PRO A 43 -2.58 -10.47 3.55
N LYS A 44 -2.79 -10.61 2.25
CA LYS A 44 -3.98 -10.09 1.57
C LYS A 44 -5.23 -10.76 2.15
N LYS A 45 -6.08 -9.98 2.82
CA LYS A 45 -7.38 -10.46 3.33
C LYS A 45 -8.29 -10.78 2.13
N VAL A 46 -8.62 -12.05 1.95
CA VAL A 46 -9.58 -12.52 0.95
C VAL A 46 -10.95 -12.71 1.59
N ARG A 47 -12.02 -12.25 0.93
CA ARG A 47 -13.39 -12.52 1.37
C ARG A 47 -13.81 -13.92 0.92
N LEU A 48 -13.84 -14.87 1.86
CA LEU A 48 -14.26 -16.25 1.60
C LEU A 48 -15.72 -16.37 1.13
N CYS A 49 -16.61 -15.43 1.50
CA CYS A 49 -18.05 -15.52 1.18
C CYS A 49 -18.40 -15.31 -0.31
N THR A 50 -17.41 -15.09 -1.19
CA THR A 50 -17.62 -14.94 -2.65
C THR A 50 -17.08 -16.12 -3.46
N LEU A 51 -16.48 -17.13 -2.81
CA LEU A 51 -16.03 -18.34 -3.50
C LEU A 51 -17.25 -19.22 -3.80
N GLN A 52 -17.77 -19.16 -5.03
CA GLN A 52 -18.68 -20.19 -5.52
C GLN A 52 -17.96 -21.55 -5.47
N LYS A 53 -18.65 -22.57 -4.96
CA LYS A 53 -18.14 -23.94 -4.89
C LYS A 53 -17.76 -24.38 -6.31
N SER A 54 -16.51 -24.80 -6.51
CA SER A 54 -16.06 -25.31 -7.81
C SER A 54 -16.96 -26.47 -8.24
N PRO A 55 -17.39 -26.55 -9.51
CA PRO A 55 -18.11 -27.72 -9.98
C PRO A 55 -17.21 -28.95 -9.80
N VAL A 56 -17.73 -29.93 -9.08
CA VAL A 56 -17.14 -31.26 -9.00
C VAL A 56 -17.39 -31.93 -10.36
N PHE A 57 -16.31 -32.33 -11.04
CA PHE A 57 -16.36 -33.20 -12.22
C PHE A 57 -16.72 -34.62 -11.80
#